data_AF-A0A7Y8DER6-F1
#
_entry.id   AF-A0A7Y8DER6-F1
#
_cell.length_a   1.000
_cell.length_b   1.000
_cell.length_c   1.000
_cell.angle_alpha   90.00
_cell.angle_beta   90.00
_cell.angle_gamma   90.00
#
_symmetry.space_group_name_H-M   'P 1'
#
loop_
_entity.id
_entity.type
_entity.pdbx_description
1 polymer ?
#
loop_
_entity_poly.entity_id
_entity_poly.type
_entity_poly.pdbx_seq_one_letter_code
_entity_poly.pdbx_strand_id
1 'polypeptide(L)'
;MIALNQARQLLESTRRFVDKSDDPYVISRFGDLQIRVDVAAALFERAETHPSPVALTEAQIAAAEALIAASNAEFELTGQRTALPPTLDDPLRWKYQIVGNYHLNGVL
;
A
#
# COMPACT_ATOMS: atom_id res chain seq x y z
N MET A 1 7.72 5.63 -3.05
CA MET A 1 8.01 4.76 -4.22
C MET A 1 8.46 3.35 -3.84
N ILE A 2 9.40 3.15 -2.89
CA ILE A 2 9.87 1.80 -2.48
C ILE A 2 8.72 0.89 -2.03
N ALA A 3 7.88 1.33 -1.08
CA ALA A 3 6.76 0.53 -0.58
C ALA A 3 5.74 0.16 -1.69
N LEU A 4 5.45 1.07 -2.62
CA LEU A 4 4.57 0.80 -3.76
C LEU A 4 5.16 -0.28 -4.68
N ASN A 5 6.46 -0.18 -4.97
CA ASN A 5 7.14 -1.18 -5.80
C ASN A 5 7.15 -2.55 -5.11
N GLN A 6 7.39 -2.60 -3.80
CA GLN A 6 7.30 -3.84 -3.02
C GLN A 6 5.89 -4.41 -3.02
N ALA A 7 4.86 -3.57 -2.87
CA ALA A 7 3.46 -4.01 -2.90
C ALA A 7 3.13 -4.63 -4.26
N ARG A 8 3.56 -4.01 -5.36
CA ARG A 8 3.41 -4.55 -6.73
C ARG A 8 4.14 -5.88 -6.91
N GLN A 9 5.39 -5.96 -6.46
CA GLN A 9 6.18 -7.19 -6.55
C GLN A 9 5.55 -8.34 -5.77
N LEU A 10 5.04 -8.05 -4.57
CA LEU A 10 4.39 -9.04 -3.72
C LEU A 10 3.04 -9.47 -4.28
N LEU A 11 2.24 -8.54 -4.78
CA LEU A 11 0.99 -8.85 -5.48
C LEU A 11 1.25 -9.80 -6.65
N GLU A 12 2.26 -9.50 -7.48
CA GLU A 12 2.60 -10.31 -8.65
C GLU A 12 3.24 -11.66 -8.28
N SER A 13 4.02 -11.74 -7.19
CA SER A 13 4.52 -13.02 -6.71
C SER A 13 3.37 -13.89 -6.19
N THR A 14 2.51 -13.36 -5.33
CA THR A 14 1.34 -14.07 -4.81
C THR A 14 0.40 -14.50 -5.95
N ARG A 15 0.19 -13.65 -6.96
CA ARG A 15 -0.66 -13.99 -8.13
C ARG A 15 -0.19 -15.27 -8.80
N ARG A 16 1.13 -15.43 -8.99
CA ARG A 16 1.70 -16.61 -9.64
C ARG A 16 1.46 -17.91 -8.85
N PHE A 17 1.24 -17.84 -7.54
CA PHE A 17 0.92 -19.03 -6.72
C PHE A 17 -0.55 -19.47 -6.84
N VAL A 18 -1.45 -18.53 -7.09
CA VAL A 18 -2.90 -18.78 -7.11
C VAL A 18 -3.52 -18.54 -8.49
N ASP A 19 -2.69 -18.44 -9.53
CA ASP A 19 -3.12 -18.07 -10.88
C ASP A 19 -4.21 -19.03 -11.36
N LYS A 20 -5.23 -18.47 -12.02
CA LYS A 20 -6.42 -19.20 -12.49
C LYS A 20 -7.24 -19.89 -11.39
N SER A 21 -7.14 -19.44 -10.15
CA SER A 21 -8.08 -19.85 -9.11
C SER A 21 -9.49 -19.33 -9.42
N ASP A 22 -10.47 -20.23 -9.41
CA ASP A 22 -11.90 -19.90 -9.52
C ASP A 22 -12.56 -19.68 -8.14
N ASP A 23 -11.78 -19.71 -7.06
CA ASP A 23 -12.28 -19.45 -5.70
C ASP A 23 -12.73 -17.99 -5.55
N PRO A 24 -14.01 -17.70 -5.23
CA PRO A 24 -14.51 -16.34 -5.09
C PRO A 24 -13.78 -15.50 -4.04
N TYR A 25 -13.27 -16.13 -2.98
CA TYR A 25 -12.46 -15.46 -1.97
C TYR A 25 -11.15 -14.99 -2.59
N VAL A 26 -10.40 -15.87 -3.26
CA VAL A 26 -9.13 -15.51 -3.91
C VAL A 26 -9.33 -14.36 -4.91
N ILE A 27 -10.38 -14.45 -5.74
CA ILE A 27 -10.71 -13.40 -6.72
C ILE A 27 -10.98 -12.06 -6.01
N SER A 28 -11.81 -12.05 -4.98
CA SER A 28 -12.14 -10.86 -4.18
C SER A 28 -10.89 -10.24 -3.54
N ARG A 29 -10.01 -11.08 -2.97
CA ARG A 29 -8.76 -10.62 -2.35
C ARG A 29 -7.84 -9.95 -3.36
N PHE A 30 -7.69 -10.51 -4.56
CA PHE A 30 -6.91 -9.85 -5.62
C PHE A 30 -7.52 -8.54 -6.08
N GLY A 31 -8.85 -8.45 -6.18
CA GLY A 31 -9.54 -7.20 -6.49
C GLY A 31 -9.24 -6.09 -5.47
N ASP A 32 -9.36 -6.38 -4.18
CA ASP A 32 -9.03 -5.43 -3.10
C ASP A 32 -7.57 -4.95 -3.17
N LEU A 33 -6.61 -5.88 -3.32
CA LEU A 33 -5.19 -5.54 -3.38
C LEU A 33 -4.83 -4.69 -4.60
N GLN A 34 -5.38 -5.02 -5.78
CA GLN A 34 -5.15 -4.28 -7.01
C GLN A 34 -5.62 -2.82 -6.85
N ILE A 35 -6.82 -2.61 -6.31
CA ILE A 35 -7.35 -1.26 -6.06
C ILE A 35 -6.46 -0.49 -5.08
N ARG A 36 -5.97 -1.12 -4.00
CA ARG A 36 -5.06 -0.44 -3.05
C ARG A 36 -3.75 0.00 -3.72
N VAL A 37 -3.17 -0.85 -4.57
CA VAL A 37 -1.95 -0.54 -5.32
C VAL A 37 -2.19 0.60 -6.31
N ASP A 38 -3.33 0.59 -7.02
CA ASP A 38 -3.68 1.61 -8.00
C ASP A 38 -3.99 2.96 -7.32
N VAL A 39 -4.69 2.96 -6.19
CA VAL A 39 -4.91 4.16 -5.38
C VAL A 39 -3.58 4.75 -4.91
N ALA A 40 -2.66 3.92 -4.40
CA ALA A 40 -1.35 4.38 -3.98
C ALA A 40 -0.56 5.00 -5.15
N ALA A 41 -0.62 4.39 -6.34
CA ALA A 41 0.00 4.94 -7.54
C ALA A 41 -0.62 6.27 -7.97
N ALA A 42 -1.94 6.36 -8.00
CA ALA A 42 -2.67 7.57 -8.34
C ALA A 42 -2.39 8.72 -7.35
N LEU A 43 -2.17 8.43 -6.07
CA LEU A 43 -1.78 9.43 -5.08
C LEU A 43 -0.36 9.96 -5.31
N PHE A 44 0.58 9.11 -5.77
CA PHE A 44 1.90 9.60 -6.18
C PHE A 44 1.80 10.51 -7.41
N GLU A 45 1.02 10.11 -8.42
CA GLU A 45 0.77 10.96 -9.60
C GLU A 45 0.09 12.28 -9.22
N ARG A 46 -0.88 12.23 -8.29
CA ARG A 46 -1.50 13.44 -7.73
C ARG A 46 -0.49 14.33 -7.03
N ALA A 47 0.43 13.77 -6.26
CA ALA A 47 1.46 14.55 -5.56
C ALA A 47 2.40 15.28 -6.54
N GLU A 48 2.61 14.74 -7.74
CA GLU A 48 3.40 15.38 -8.80
C GLU A 48 2.61 16.45 -9.57
N THR A 49 1.35 16.16 -9.90
CA THR A 49 0.52 17.02 -10.77
C THR A 49 -0.23 18.12 -10.00
N HIS A 50 -0.59 17.85 -8.75
CA HIS A 50 -1.36 18.75 -7.87
C HIS A 50 -0.73 18.74 -6.47
N PRO A 51 0.49 19.26 -6.32
CA PRO A 51 1.22 19.19 -5.06
C PRO A 51 0.47 19.94 -3.96
N SER A 52 0.32 19.28 -2.81
CA SER A 52 -0.05 19.90 -1.53
C SER A 52 1.03 19.57 -0.51
N PRO A 53 1.10 20.30 0.62
CA PRO A 53 2.12 20.04 1.63
C PRO A 53 2.09 18.62 2.21
N VAL A 54 0.96 17.92 2.11
CA VAL A 54 0.80 16.53 2.60
C VAL A 54 0.61 15.49 1.49
N ALA A 55 0.49 15.89 0.22
CA ALA A 55 0.16 14.96 -0.88
C ALA A 55 1.15 13.78 -0.99
N LEU A 56 2.45 14.06 -0.83
CA LEU A 56 3.47 13.00 -0.82
C LEU A 56 3.33 12.07 0.38
N THR A 57 3.03 12.62 1.57
CA THR A 57 2.82 11.84 2.79
C THR A 57 1.58 10.94 2.68
N GLU A 58 0.49 11.45 2.08
CA GLU A 58 -0.71 10.67 1.78
C GLU A 58 -0.40 9.50 0.82
N ALA A 59 0.36 9.76 -0.24
CA ALA A 59 0.79 8.71 -1.18
C ALA A 59 1.67 7.65 -0.52
N GLN A 60 2.58 8.07 0.38
CA GLN A 60 3.43 7.16 1.15
C GLN A 60 2.61 6.29 2.10
N ILE A 61 1.61 6.85 2.77
CA ILE A 61 0.69 6.09 3.63
C ILE A 61 -0.04 5.03 2.82
N ALA A 62 -0.68 5.41 1.71
CA ALA A 62 -1.43 4.47 0.87
C ALA A 62 -0.55 3.33 0.34
N ALA A 63 0.69 3.64 -0.07
CA ALA A 63 1.64 2.62 -0.52
C ALA A 63 2.05 1.65 0.59
N ALA A 64 2.22 2.14 1.81
CA ALA A 64 2.56 1.30 2.95
C ALA A 64 1.37 0.43 3.38
N GLU A 65 0.15 0.97 3.39
CA GLU A 65 -1.07 0.19 3.61
C GLU A 65 -1.26 -0.90 2.55
N ALA A 66 -1.02 -0.58 1.28
CA ALA A 66 -1.07 -1.55 0.18
C ALA A 66 -0.02 -2.67 0.37
N LEU A 67 1.19 -2.33 0.80
CA LEU A 67 2.25 -3.30 1.09
C LEU A 67 1.88 -4.22 2.26
N ILE A 68 1.35 -3.66 3.34
CA ILE A 68 0.89 -4.44 4.51
C ILE A 68 -0.25 -5.38 4.09
N ALA A 69 -1.22 -4.88 3.31
CA ALA A 69 -2.32 -5.68 2.80
C ALA A 69 -1.81 -6.83 1.92
N ALA A 70 -0.88 -6.56 1.01
CA ALA A 70 -0.27 -7.58 0.15
C ALA A 70 0.50 -8.64 0.96
N SER A 71 1.22 -8.24 2.02
CA SER A 71 1.93 -9.17 2.90
C SER A 71 1.00 -10.06 3.71
N ASN A 72 -0.11 -9.51 4.20
CA ASN A 72 -1.13 -10.30 4.87
C ASN A 72 -1.78 -11.30 3.91
N ALA A 73 -2.09 -10.87 2.69
CA ALA A 73 -2.68 -11.74 1.67
C ALA A 73 -1.71 -12.83 1.18
N GLU A 74 -0.41 -12.55 1.08
CA GLU A 74 0.59 -13.57 0.77
C GLU A 74 0.53 -14.72 1.78
N PHE A 75 0.55 -14.39 3.08
CA PHE A 75 0.46 -15.39 4.14
C PHE A 75 -0.87 -16.14 4.12
N GLU A 76 -1.97 -15.41 3.95
CA GLU A 76 -3.32 -15.94 3.86
C GLU A 76 -3.49 -16.95 2.71
N LEU A 77 -2.93 -16.64 1.53
CA LEU A 77 -3.17 -17.40 0.30
C LEU A 77 -2.09 -18.46 0.00
N THR A 78 -0.88 -18.28 0.52
CA THR A 78 0.27 -19.15 0.17
C THR A 78 0.94 -19.78 1.39
N GLY A 79 0.64 -19.31 2.60
CA GLY A 79 1.36 -19.67 3.82
C GLY A 79 2.78 -19.07 3.92
N GLN A 80 3.24 -18.33 2.92
CA GLN A 80 4.57 -17.72 2.89
C GLN A 80 4.55 -16.32 3.52
N ARG A 81 5.72 -15.87 3.96
CA ARG A 81 5.94 -14.47 4.40
C ARG A 81 7.24 -13.95 3.84
N THR A 82 7.13 -13.01 2.91
CA THR A 82 8.23 -12.20 2.45
C THR A 82 8.65 -11.24 3.57
N ALA A 83 9.92 -11.27 3.94
CA ALA A 83 10.47 -10.33 4.91
C ALA A 83 10.49 -8.92 4.32
N LEU A 84 9.82 -7.98 4.99
CA LEU A 84 9.78 -6.58 4.61
C LEU A 84 10.77 -5.74 5.44
N PRO A 85 11.31 -4.65 4.89
CA PRO A 85 12.19 -3.76 5.64
C PRO A 85 11.46 -3.17 6.86
N PRO A 86 12.15 -3.00 8.00
CA PRO A 86 11.55 -2.34 9.15
C PRO A 86 11.27 -0.86 8.82
N THR A 87 10.15 -0.35 9.31
CA THR A 87 9.77 1.08 9.22
C THR A 87 10.00 1.79 10.55
N LEU A 88 11.01 1.37 11.32
CA LEU A 88 11.27 1.90 12.67
C LEU A 88 11.60 3.40 12.64
N ASP A 89 12.40 3.81 11.66
CA ASP A 89 12.85 5.19 11.52
C ASP A 89 11.80 6.10 10.87
N ASP A 90 10.81 5.53 10.17
CA ASP A 90 9.75 6.26 9.49
C ASP A 90 8.39 5.57 9.70
N PRO A 91 7.85 5.61 10.94
CA PRO A 91 6.65 4.88 11.29
C PRO A 91 5.39 5.56 10.76
N LEU A 92 4.46 4.75 10.22
CA LEU A 92 3.21 5.26 9.65
C LEU A 92 2.38 6.13 10.59
N ARG A 93 2.36 5.81 11.89
CA ARG A 93 1.62 6.57 12.90
C ARG A 93 1.97 8.07 12.90
N TRP A 94 3.22 8.43 12.62
CA TRP A 94 3.66 9.82 12.55
C TRP A 94 3.19 10.48 11.25
N LYS A 95 3.20 9.76 10.13
CA LYS A 95 2.65 10.25 8.86
C LYS A 95 1.16 10.56 8.95
N TYR A 96 0.37 9.71 9.60
CA TYR A 96 -1.05 10.00 9.84
C TYR A 96 -1.25 11.24 10.70
N GLN A 97 -0.39 11.47 11.71
CA GLN A 97 -0.45 12.68 12.53
C GLN A 97 -0.20 13.94 11.68
N ILE A 98 0.78 13.92 10.77
CA ILE A 98 1.05 15.04 9.84
C ILE A 98 -0.18 15.34 8.96
N VAL A 99 -0.72 14.31 8.31
CA VAL A 99 -1.90 14.46 7.43
C VAL A 99 -3.11 14.95 8.23
N GLY A 100 -3.35 14.37 9.41
CA GLY A 100 -4.45 14.77 10.28
C GLY A 100 -4.33 16.19 10.80
N ASN A 101 -3.13 16.62 11.22
CA ASN A 101 -2.88 17.97 11.71
C ASN A 101 -3.07 19.02 10.61
N TYR A 102 -2.65 18.69 9.38
CA TYR A 102 -2.86 19.56 8.22
C TYR A 102 -4.35 19.75 7.92
N HIS A 103 -5.12 18.66 7.81
CA HIS A 103 -6.54 18.74 7.44
C HIS A 103 -7.43 19.26 8.59
N LEU A 104 -7.09 18.97 9.85
CA LEU A 104 -7.89 19.38 11.01
C LEU A 104 -7.55 20.79 11.49
N ASN A 105 -6.25 21.14 11.54
CA ASN A 105 -5.77 22.36 12.17
C ASN A 105 -5.06 23.31 11.20
N GLY A 106 -4.80 22.92 9.95
CA GLY A 106 -4.01 23.71 9.01
C GLY A 106 -2.52 23.79 9.33
N VAL A 107 -2.01 22.85 10.16
CA VAL A 107 -0.63 22.85 10.66
C VAL A 107 0.14 21.65 10.10
N LEU A 108 1.36 21.91 9.61
CA LEU A 108 2.34 20.89 9.20
C LEU A 108 3.31 20.54 10.33
#